data_AF-A0A7J4QZR6-F1
#
_entry.id   AF-A0A7J4QZR6-F1
#
_cell.length_a   1.000
_cell.length_b   1.000
_cell.length_c   1.000
_cell.angle_alpha   90.00
_cell.angle_beta   90.00
_cell.angle_gamma   90.00
#
_symmetry.space_group_name_H-M   'P 1'
#
loop_
_entity.id
_entity.type
_entity.pdbx_description
1 polymer ?
#
loop_
_entity_poly.entity_id
_entity_poly.type
_entity_poly.pdbx_seq_one_letter_code
_entity_poly.pdbx_strand_id
1 'polypeptide(L)'
;MDEQTKLLIEQRLSVFSDEPDLNDWFEVMCGAGMAVLGLFHLVTPGELVDPDLMRWFAAAVVAAGAVWAGHGLKDMAVKEMRRSNAMMELTGSSNSSGSVDHGLIRDVLLNPDAYKEFLTKAYQEAWEDGIITEDELSDLKRFQSALGISDEDAESISKKAKKSSSEE
;
A
#
# COMPACT_ATOMS: atom_id res chain seq x y z
N MET A 1 -7.68 2.74 16.60
CA MET A 1 -6.40 3.28 16.11
C MET A 1 -5.41 3.14 17.24
N ASP A 2 -4.78 1.98 17.29
CA ASP A 2 -3.69 1.66 18.19
C ASP A 2 -2.44 2.48 17.83
N GLU A 3 -1.64 2.77 18.84
CA GLU A 3 -0.44 3.59 18.73
C GLU A 3 0.62 2.93 17.83
N GLN A 4 0.65 1.59 17.77
CA GLN A 4 1.56 0.84 16.91
C GLN A 4 1.24 1.01 15.41
N THR A 5 -0.05 0.97 15.03
CA THR A 5 -0.46 1.24 13.65
C THR A 5 -0.08 2.66 13.21
N LYS A 6 -0.21 3.67 14.09
CA LYS A 6 0.24 5.04 13.79
C LYS A 6 1.74 5.11 13.51
N LEU A 7 2.55 4.46 14.34
CA LEU A 7 4.00 4.43 14.18
C LEU A 7 4.44 3.70 12.91
N LEU A 8 3.77 2.60 12.53
CA LEU A 8 4.04 1.89 11.27
C LEU A 8 3.67 2.73 10.03
N ILE A 9 2.57 3.48 10.10
CA ILE A 9 2.17 4.42 9.06
C ILE A 9 3.21 5.55 8.93
N GLU A 10 3.64 6.14 10.05
CA GLU A 10 4.67 7.17 10.07
C GLU A 10 6.01 6.68 9.55
N GLN A 11 6.44 5.46 9.90
CA GLN A 11 7.69 4.87 9.42
C GLN A 11 7.68 4.53 7.92
N ARG A 12 6.50 4.19 7.36
CA ARG A 12 6.34 4.02 5.90
C ARG A 12 6.29 5.37 5.18
N LEU A 13 5.63 6.37 5.78
CA LEU A 13 5.55 7.73 5.25
C LEU A 13 6.87 8.50 5.41
N SER A 14 7.72 8.14 6.37
CA SER A 14 9.04 8.77 6.56
C SER A 14 10.05 8.42 5.46
N VAL A 15 9.79 7.37 4.67
CA VAL A 15 10.53 7.10 3.41
C VAL A 15 10.13 8.08 2.30
N PHE A 16 8.95 8.68 2.42
CA PHE A 16 8.40 9.71 1.53
C PHE A 16 8.38 11.08 2.19
N SER A 17 9.29 11.32 3.15
CA SER A 17 9.36 12.51 3.99
C SER A 17 9.61 13.79 3.18
N ASP A 18 8.57 14.30 2.55
CA ASP A 18 8.35 15.73 2.39
C ASP A 18 7.26 16.07 3.43
N GLU A 19 7.69 16.47 4.62
CA GLU A 19 6.80 16.92 5.71
C GLU A 19 5.77 17.93 5.18
N PRO A 20 4.48 17.80 5.55
CA PRO A 20 3.43 18.64 5.02
C PRO A 20 3.30 20.02 5.71
N ASP A 21 4.30 20.62 6.34
CA ASP A 21 3.90 21.41 7.53
C ASP A 21 4.17 22.92 7.54
N LEU A 22 5.00 23.49 6.67
CA LEU A 22 5.29 24.94 6.76
C LEU A 22 5.37 25.66 5.43
N ASN A 23 6.04 25.08 4.42
CA ASN A 23 6.21 25.74 3.15
C ASN A 23 4.88 25.86 2.38
N ASP A 24 4.11 24.77 2.24
CA ASP A 24 2.84 24.79 1.49
C ASP A 24 1.82 25.74 2.14
N TRP A 25 1.73 25.75 3.48
CA TRP A 25 0.84 26.66 4.19
C TRP A 25 1.32 28.12 4.09
N PHE A 26 2.63 28.35 4.10
CA PHE A 26 3.21 29.67 3.84
C PHE A 26 2.92 30.15 2.41
N GLU A 27 3.00 29.27 1.41
CA GLU A 27 2.63 29.57 0.03
C GLU A 27 1.16 29.93 -0.11
N VAL A 28 0.26 29.21 0.58
CA VAL A 28 -1.17 29.51 0.62
C VAL A 28 -1.44 30.85 1.30
N MET A 29 -0.85 31.10 2.47
CA MET A 29 -1.07 32.33 3.24
C MET A 29 -0.46 33.56 2.56
N CYS A 30 0.74 33.42 1.99
CA CYS A 30 1.41 34.48 1.25
C CYS A 30 0.66 34.77 -0.06
N GLY A 31 0.27 33.72 -0.81
CA GLY A 31 -0.53 33.86 -2.02
C GLY A 31 -1.89 34.53 -1.76
N ALA A 32 -2.60 34.10 -0.72
CA ALA A 32 -3.85 34.72 -0.29
C ALA A 32 -3.64 36.17 0.16
N GLY A 33 -2.56 36.46 0.91
CA GLY A 33 -2.20 37.81 1.32
C GLY A 33 -1.94 38.74 0.13
N MET A 34 -1.17 38.29 -0.86
CA MET A 34 -0.96 39.03 -2.11
C MET A 34 -2.27 39.27 -2.86
N ALA A 35 -3.15 38.27 -2.93
CA ALA A 35 -4.45 38.41 -3.57
C ALA A 35 -5.34 39.45 -2.88
N VAL A 36 -5.36 39.48 -1.54
CA VAL A 36 -6.11 40.48 -0.77
C VAL A 36 -5.51 41.89 -0.95
N LEU A 37 -4.18 42.02 -0.91
CA LEU A 37 -3.50 43.30 -1.12
C LEU A 37 -3.72 43.86 -2.53
N GLY A 38 -3.68 42.99 -3.55
CA GLY A 38 -4.00 43.35 -4.92
C GLY A 38 -5.46 43.76 -5.08
N LEU A 39 -6.40 43.04 -4.44
CA LEU A 39 -7.82 43.41 -4.47
C LEU A 39 -8.06 44.77 -3.80
N PHE A 40 -7.37 45.05 -2.70
CA PHE A 40 -7.42 46.34 -2.03
C PHE A 40 -6.93 47.47 -2.95
N HIS A 41 -5.80 47.29 -3.65
CA HIS A 41 -5.27 48.31 -4.57
C HIS A 41 -6.06 48.45 -5.88
N LEU A 42 -6.89 47.47 -6.24
CA LEU A 42 -7.88 47.61 -7.32
C LEU A 42 -9.01 48.57 -6.93
N VAL A 43 -9.50 48.46 -5.70
CA VAL A 43 -10.60 49.29 -5.18
C VAL A 43 -10.12 50.69 -4.81
N THR A 44 -8.98 50.78 -4.13
CA THR A 44 -8.34 52.04 -3.74
C THR A 44 -6.94 52.12 -4.31
N PRO A 45 -6.78 52.55 -5.58
CA PRO A 45 -5.47 52.82 -6.15
C PRO A 45 -4.88 54.04 -5.43
N GLY A 46 -3.78 53.87 -4.71
CA GLY A 46 -3.09 54.96 -4.02
C GLY A 46 -2.50 56.00 -4.98
N GLU A 47 -1.91 57.07 -4.43
CA GLU A 47 -1.35 58.19 -5.23
C GLU A 47 0.11 57.98 -5.68
N LEU A 48 0.71 56.80 -5.42
CA LEU A 48 2.12 56.55 -5.71
C LEU A 48 2.44 56.48 -7.22
N VAL A 49 1.46 56.08 -8.03
CA VAL A 49 1.56 55.90 -9.49
C VAL A 49 0.22 56.30 -10.12
N ASP A 50 0.20 56.55 -11.43
CA ASP A 50 -1.03 56.76 -12.19
C ASP A 50 -2.09 55.67 -11.86
N PRO A 51 -3.34 56.03 -11.50
CA PRO A 51 -4.32 55.09 -11.00
C PRO A 51 -4.62 53.91 -11.92
N ASP A 52 -4.58 54.14 -13.24
CA ASP A 52 -4.82 53.09 -14.22
C ASP A 52 -3.67 52.08 -14.25
N LEU A 53 -2.42 52.54 -14.18
CA LEU A 53 -1.25 51.68 -14.10
C LEU A 53 -1.23 50.90 -12.78
N MET A 54 -1.58 51.54 -11.66
CA MET A 54 -1.67 50.90 -10.34
C MET A 54 -2.72 49.78 -10.33
N ARG A 55 -3.85 49.96 -11.02
CA ARG A 55 -4.90 48.94 -11.16
C ARG A 55 -4.43 47.73 -12.00
N TRP A 56 -3.69 47.96 -13.07
CA TRP A 56 -3.11 46.86 -13.86
C TRP A 56 -2.08 46.06 -13.06
N PHE A 57 -1.21 46.73 -12.30
CA PHE A 57 -0.29 46.04 -11.39
C PHE A 57 -1.03 45.29 -10.29
N ALA A 58 -2.05 45.90 -9.69
CA ALA A 58 -2.86 45.27 -8.68
C ALA A 58 -3.57 44.01 -9.21
N ALA A 59 -4.13 44.05 -10.42
CA ALA A 59 -4.70 42.88 -11.09
C ALA A 59 -3.68 41.76 -11.32
N ALA A 60 -2.45 42.11 -11.73
CA ALA A 60 -1.37 41.14 -11.90
C ALA A 60 -0.97 40.48 -10.58
N VAL A 61 -0.90 41.25 -9.49
CA VAL A 61 -0.61 40.74 -8.13
C VAL A 61 -1.73 39.83 -7.63
N VAL A 62 -3.00 40.16 -7.91
CA VAL A 62 -4.14 39.26 -7.59
C VAL A 62 -4.01 37.94 -8.32
N ALA A 63 -3.76 37.97 -9.63
CA ALA A 63 -3.62 36.76 -10.44
C ALA A 63 -2.44 35.90 -9.96
N ALA A 64 -1.29 36.52 -9.69
CA ALA A 64 -0.12 35.82 -9.16
C ALA A 64 -0.39 35.21 -7.78
N GLY A 65 -1.04 35.95 -6.87
CA GLY A 65 -1.41 35.45 -5.54
C GLY A 65 -2.38 34.27 -5.60
N ALA A 66 -3.37 34.33 -6.48
CA ALA A 66 -4.32 33.24 -6.68
C ALA A 66 -3.66 31.97 -7.24
N VAL A 67 -2.75 32.10 -8.22
CA VAL A 67 -2.00 30.97 -8.78
C VAL A 67 -1.08 30.36 -7.72
N TRP A 68 -0.37 31.19 -6.97
CA TRP A 68 0.54 30.74 -5.91
C TRP A 68 -0.22 29.99 -4.80
N ALA A 69 -1.32 30.57 -4.31
CA ALA A 69 -2.13 29.91 -3.29
C ALA A 69 -2.78 28.60 -3.82
N GLY A 70 -3.22 28.60 -5.08
CA GLY A 70 -3.75 27.40 -5.73
C GLY A 70 -2.70 26.29 -5.87
N HIS A 71 -1.44 26.65 -6.11
CA HIS A 71 -0.33 25.69 -6.16
C HIS A 71 -0.10 25.03 -4.79
N GLY A 72 0.01 25.82 -3.72
CA GLY A 72 0.19 25.28 -2.36
C GLY A 72 -0.96 24.38 -1.92
N LEU A 73 -2.22 24.75 -2.23
CA LEU A 73 -3.39 23.90 -1.94
C LEU A 73 -3.38 22.58 -2.71
N LYS A 74 -2.96 22.61 -3.99
CA LYS A 74 -2.87 21.42 -4.83
C LYS A 74 -1.87 20.42 -4.26
N ASP A 75 -0.69 20.88 -3.86
CA ASP A 75 0.37 20.00 -3.37
C ASP A 75 0.00 19.40 -2.01
N MET A 76 -0.70 20.16 -1.17
CA MET A 76 -1.27 19.66 0.08
C MET A 76 -2.33 18.55 -0.17
N ALA A 77 -3.25 18.76 -1.12
CA ALA A 77 -4.27 17.76 -1.46
C ALA A 77 -3.67 16.46 -2.02
N VAL A 78 -2.61 16.57 -2.83
CA VAL A 78 -1.88 15.40 -3.35
C VAL A 78 -1.20 14.63 -2.20
N LYS A 79 -0.60 15.35 -1.24
CA LYS A 79 0.01 14.74 -0.05
C LYS A 79 -1.02 14.02 0.82
N GLU A 80 -2.17 14.63 1.06
CA GLU A 80 -3.27 14.01 1.82
C GLU A 80 -3.84 12.76 1.12
N MET A 81 -4.02 12.80 -0.21
CA MET A 81 -4.50 11.66 -0.97
C MET A 81 -3.52 10.47 -0.89
N ARG A 82 -2.21 10.72 -1.00
CA ARG A 82 -1.18 9.67 -0.84
C ARG A 82 -1.20 9.08 0.56
N ARG A 83 -1.30 9.93 1.59
CA ARG A 83 -1.44 9.49 3.00
C ARG A 83 -2.69 8.64 3.20
N SER A 84 -3.81 9.05 2.62
CA SER A 84 -5.07 8.31 2.70
C SER A 84 -4.98 6.93 2.01
N ASN A 85 -4.31 6.84 0.86
CA ASN A 85 -4.14 5.56 0.17
C ASN A 85 -3.24 4.60 0.97
N ALA A 86 -2.12 5.10 1.51
CA ALA A 86 -1.23 4.31 2.35
C ALA A 86 -1.94 3.84 3.64
N MET A 87 -2.73 4.72 4.28
CA MET A 87 -3.56 4.38 5.44
C MET A 87 -4.58 3.28 5.11
N MET A 88 -5.24 3.37 3.95
CA MET A 88 -6.22 2.39 3.51
C MET A 88 -5.58 1.03 3.23
N GLU A 89 -4.42 1.00 2.59
CA GLU A 89 -3.63 -0.22 2.36
C GLU A 89 -3.19 -0.87 3.67
N LEU A 90 -2.67 -0.07 4.61
CA LEU A 90 -2.27 -0.54 5.94
C LEU A 90 -3.47 -1.01 6.76
N THR A 91 -4.62 -0.33 6.69
CA THR A 91 -5.84 -0.75 7.40
C THR A 91 -6.44 -2.02 6.79
N GLY A 92 -6.40 -2.15 5.46
CA GLY A 92 -6.78 -3.38 4.76
C GLY A 92 -5.86 -4.56 5.11
N SER A 93 -4.57 -4.28 5.36
CA SER A 93 -3.57 -5.29 5.76
C SER A 93 -3.50 -5.52 7.29
N SER A 94 -3.96 -4.59 8.11
CA SER A 94 -3.97 -4.73 9.57
C SER A 94 -5.16 -5.54 10.07
N ASN A 95 -6.15 -5.80 9.22
CA ASN A 95 -7.15 -6.85 9.46
C ASN A 95 -6.57 -8.27 9.23
N SER A 96 -5.38 -8.44 8.64
CA SER A 96 -4.76 -9.75 8.39
C SER A 96 -3.54 -10.06 9.29
N SER A 97 -3.13 -9.16 10.18
CA SER A 97 -1.99 -9.42 11.08
C SER A 97 -2.33 -10.26 12.33
N GLY A 98 -3.61 -10.62 12.52
CA GLY A 98 -4.04 -11.53 13.59
C GLY A 98 -5.31 -12.33 13.29
N SER A 99 -5.89 -12.18 12.10
CA SER A 99 -7.02 -13.00 11.66
C SER A 99 -6.55 -13.97 10.58
N VAL A 100 -7.07 -15.19 10.63
CA VAL A 100 -6.81 -16.27 9.69
C VAL A 100 -6.84 -15.72 8.26
N ASP A 101 -5.77 -15.95 7.48
CA ASP A 101 -5.64 -15.40 6.13
C ASP A 101 -6.66 -16.06 5.18
N HIS A 102 -7.87 -15.50 5.14
CA HIS A 102 -9.00 -16.00 4.37
C HIS A 102 -8.72 -15.95 2.86
N GLY A 103 -7.76 -15.14 2.41
CA GLY A 103 -7.30 -15.11 1.03
C GLY A 103 -6.57 -16.39 0.65
N LEU A 104 -5.63 -16.81 1.49
CA LEU A 104 -4.91 -18.08 1.32
C LEU A 104 -5.87 -19.28 1.40
N ILE A 105 -6.77 -19.31 2.38
CA ILE A 105 -7.78 -20.39 2.49
C ILE A 105 -8.66 -20.45 1.25
N ARG A 106 -9.11 -19.30 0.74
CA ARG A 106 -9.91 -19.25 -0.48
C ARG A 106 -9.13 -19.75 -1.69
N ASP A 107 -7.86 -19.41 -1.81
CA ASP A 107 -7.03 -19.83 -2.94
C ASP A 107 -6.76 -21.34 -2.92
N VAL A 108 -6.47 -21.89 -1.74
CA VAL A 108 -6.37 -23.35 -1.50
C VAL A 108 -7.65 -24.08 -1.87
N LEU A 109 -8.82 -23.53 -1.53
CA LEU A 109 -10.11 -24.11 -1.87
C LEU A 109 -10.48 -23.97 -3.36
N LEU A 110 -10.03 -22.90 -4.02
CA LEU A 110 -10.35 -22.66 -5.44
C LEU A 110 -9.44 -23.44 -6.39
N ASN A 111 -8.20 -23.73 -5.98
CA ASN A 111 -7.21 -24.41 -6.81
C ASN A 111 -6.69 -25.70 -6.15
N PRO A 112 -7.56 -26.65 -5.75
CA PRO A 112 -7.14 -27.84 -5.01
C PRO A 112 -6.13 -28.71 -5.79
N ASP A 113 -6.19 -28.71 -7.12
CA ASP A 113 -5.26 -29.47 -7.97
C ASP A 113 -3.85 -28.91 -7.97
N ALA A 114 -3.67 -27.58 -7.87
CA ALA A 114 -2.34 -26.96 -7.75
C ALA A 114 -1.66 -27.33 -6.42
N TYR A 115 -2.44 -27.51 -5.34
CA TYR A 115 -1.90 -27.94 -4.06
C TYR A 115 -1.65 -29.45 -3.97
N LYS A 116 -2.25 -30.27 -4.85
CA LYS A 116 -1.85 -31.68 -5.01
C LYS A 116 -0.44 -31.81 -5.59
N GLU A 117 -0.03 -30.89 -6.46
CA GLU A 117 1.36 -30.85 -6.95
C GLU A 117 2.34 -30.54 -5.82
N PHE A 118 1.97 -29.66 -4.89
CA PHE A 118 2.75 -29.40 -3.67
C PHE A 118 2.91 -30.66 -2.81
N LEU A 119 1.83 -31.40 -2.56
CA LEU A 119 1.90 -32.66 -1.82
C LEU A 119 2.77 -33.70 -2.55
N THR A 120 2.66 -33.77 -3.89
CA THR A 120 3.49 -34.65 -4.72
C THR A 120 4.98 -34.31 -4.60
N LYS A 121 5.32 -33.02 -4.62
CA LYS A 121 6.69 -32.54 -4.46
C LYS A 121 7.24 -32.82 -3.06
N ALA A 122 6.44 -32.63 -2.01
CA ALA A 122 6.82 -32.97 -0.64
C ALA A 122 7.10 -34.47 -0.48
N TYR A 123 6.31 -35.34 -1.13
CA TYR A 123 6.59 -36.77 -1.17
C TYR A 123 7.86 -37.11 -1.96
N GLN A 124 8.18 -36.38 -3.04
CA GLN A 124 9.41 -36.60 -3.79
C GLN A 124 10.65 -36.22 -2.97
N GLU A 125 10.61 -35.09 -2.27
CA GLU A 125 11.67 -34.63 -1.38
C GLU A 125 11.90 -35.61 -0.23
N ALA A 126 10.82 -36.11 0.40
CA ALA A 126 10.91 -37.14 1.44
C ALA A 126 11.37 -38.53 0.92
N TRP A 127 11.37 -38.76 -0.40
CA TRP A 127 11.93 -39.98 -1.01
C TRP A 127 13.34 -39.78 -1.58
N GLU A 128 13.91 -38.56 -1.53
CA GLU A 128 15.21 -38.23 -2.11
C GLU A 128 16.36 -38.99 -1.43
N ASP A 129 16.27 -39.19 -0.12
CA ASP A 129 17.22 -39.99 0.66
C ASP A 129 16.87 -41.50 0.70
N GLY A 130 15.75 -41.88 0.08
CA GLY A 130 15.25 -43.25 -0.01
C GLY A 130 14.54 -43.77 1.23
N ILE A 131 14.39 -42.99 2.31
CA ILE A 131 13.77 -43.42 3.57
C ILE A 131 12.90 -42.31 4.16
N ILE A 132 11.58 -42.46 4.10
CA ILE A 132 10.67 -41.57 4.83
C ILE A 132 10.77 -41.85 6.33
N THR A 133 11.15 -40.83 7.10
CA THR A 133 11.19 -40.85 8.56
C THR A 133 9.80 -40.65 9.18
N GLU A 134 9.63 -41.01 10.46
CA GLU A 134 8.35 -40.86 11.18
C GLU A 134 7.92 -39.38 11.28
N ASP A 135 8.89 -38.48 11.45
CA ASP A 135 8.62 -37.04 11.53
C ASP A 135 8.09 -36.51 10.18
N GLU A 136 8.70 -36.90 9.06
CA GLU A 136 8.25 -36.54 7.71
C GLU A 136 6.88 -37.13 7.37
N LEU A 137 6.62 -38.38 7.78
CA LEU A 137 5.32 -39.01 7.61
C LEU A 137 4.24 -38.26 8.39
N SER A 138 4.56 -37.77 9.59
CA SER A 138 3.65 -36.99 10.42
C SER A 138 3.29 -35.65 9.77
N ASP A 139 4.25 -34.98 9.13
CA ASP A 139 4.02 -33.71 8.43
C ASP A 139 3.27 -33.91 7.10
N LEU A 140 3.58 -34.97 6.35
CA LEU A 140 2.82 -35.36 5.16
C LEU A 140 1.35 -35.66 5.48
N LYS A 141 1.06 -36.34 6.61
CA LYS A 141 -0.32 -36.57 7.08
C LYS A 141 -1.04 -35.28 7.46
N ARG A 142 -0.33 -34.29 8.01
CA ARG A 142 -0.90 -32.96 8.29
C ARG A 142 -1.27 -32.24 7.00
N PHE A 143 -0.41 -32.27 5.98
CA PHE A 143 -0.72 -31.71 4.67
C PHE A 143 -1.90 -32.42 4.00
N GLN A 144 -1.93 -33.75 4.05
CA GLN A 144 -3.04 -34.55 3.53
C GLN A 144 -4.37 -34.18 4.20
N SER A 145 -4.37 -34.08 5.53
CA SER A 145 -5.57 -33.70 6.32
C SER A 145 -6.02 -32.27 6.02
N ALA A 146 -5.08 -31.35 5.82
CA ALA A 146 -5.37 -29.96 5.48
C ALA A 146 -5.97 -29.82 4.06
N LEU A 147 -5.56 -30.68 3.13
CA LEU A 147 -6.04 -30.69 1.74
C LEU A 147 -7.32 -31.54 1.54
N GLY A 148 -7.76 -32.27 2.57
CA GLY A 148 -8.94 -33.14 2.50
C GLY A 148 -8.78 -34.32 1.54
N ILE A 149 -7.55 -34.78 1.33
CA ILE A 149 -7.22 -35.88 0.40
C ILE A 149 -7.38 -37.22 1.14
N SER A 150 -8.03 -38.19 0.48
CA SER A 150 -8.22 -39.53 1.07
C SER A 150 -6.89 -40.29 1.22
N ASP A 151 -6.81 -41.22 2.16
CA ASP A 151 -5.61 -42.07 2.36
C ASP A 151 -5.26 -42.84 1.07
N GLU A 152 -6.28 -43.27 0.31
CA GLU A 152 -6.12 -43.98 -0.95
C GLU A 152 -5.47 -43.11 -2.04
N ASP A 153 -5.87 -41.84 -2.13
CA ASP A 153 -5.31 -40.88 -3.07
C ASP A 153 -3.88 -40.50 -2.69
N ALA A 154 -3.60 -40.29 -1.39
CA ALA A 154 -2.27 -40.00 -0.88
C ALA A 154 -1.29 -41.16 -1.12
N GLU A 155 -1.75 -42.40 -0.97
CA GLU A 155 -0.97 -43.59 -1.34
C GLU A 155 -0.65 -43.65 -2.84
N SER A 156 -1.59 -43.25 -3.69
CA SER A 156 -1.36 -43.22 -5.14
C SER A 156 -0.30 -42.17 -5.52
N ILE A 157 -0.30 -41.04 -4.83
CA ILE A 157 0.67 -39.95 -4.99
C ILE A 157 2.04 -40.37 -4.48
N SER A 158 2.12 -41.01 -3.31
CA SER A 158 3.38 -41.50 -2.74
C SER A 158 4.02 -42.61 -3.59
N LYS A 159 3.22 -43.53 -4.15
CA LYS A 159 3.68 -44.56 -5.10
C LYS A 159 4.22 -43.95 -6.39
N LYS A 160 3.56 -42.90 -6.91
CA LYS A 160 4.03 -42.16 -8.09
C LYS A 160 5.33 -41.40 -7.80
N ALA A 161 5.41 -40.70 -6.67
CA ALA A 161 6.60 -39.97 -6.23
C ALA A 161 7.81 -40.89 -6.06
N LYS A 162 7.61 -42.06 -5.41
CA LYS A 162 8.64 -43.09 -5.25
C LYS A 162 9.12 -43.64 -6.59
N LYS A 163 8.19 -43.86 -7.53
CA LYS A 163 8.56 -44.35 -8.86
C LYS A 163 9.39 -43.31 -9.62
N SER A 164 8.99 -42.03 -9.57
CA SER A 164 9.76 -40.94 -10.19
C SER A 164 11.15 -40.77 -9.57
N SER A 165 11.30 -40.88 -8.25
CA SER A 165 12.61 -40.78 -7.59
C SER A 165 13.50 -42.02 -7.81
N SER A 166 12.93 -43.15 -8.22
CA SER A 166 13.68 -44.37 -8.57
C SER A 166 14.09 -44.47 -10.05
N GLU A 167 13.52 -43.62 -10.92
CA GLU A 167 13.78 -43.59 -12.36
C GLU A 167 14.78 -42.48 -12.76
N GLU A 168 15.24 -41.66 -11.83
CA GLU A 168 16.42 -40.76 -11.94
C GLU A 168 17.68 -41.37 -11.32
#